data_AF-A0A6V7JIS5-F1
#
_entry.id   AF-A0A6V7JIS5-F1
#
_cell.length_a   1.000
_cell.length_b   1.000
_cell.length_c   1.000
_cell.angle_alpha   90.00
_cell.angle_beta   90.00
_cell.angle_gamma   90.00
#
_symmetry.space_group_name_H-M   'P 1'
#
loop_
_entity.id
_entity.type
_entity.pdbx_description
1 polymer ?
#
loop_
_entity_poly.entity_id
_entity_poly.type
_entity_poly.pdbx_seq_one_letter_code
_entity_poly.pdbx_strand_id
1 'polypeptide(L)'
;MSRDMLTFVNQCDRCQKTKADQIKPAVMMDPRRLAGPWATASADIVGPLTRSSAGFCYILVMQDLYTKWVEVCRLRQATGKKIRECIENVIFNR
;
A
#
# COMPACT_ATOMS: atom_id res chain seq x y z
N MET A 1 44.90 9.64 -0.01
CA MET A 1 43.86 10.49 0.62
C MET A 1 42.44 9.95 0.46
N SER A 2 41.88 9.80 -0.75
CA SER A 2 40.49 9.31 -0.88
C SER A 2 40.31 7.87 -0.37
N ARG A 3 41.27 6.98 -0.64
CA ARG A 3 41.26 5.59 -0.15
C ARG A 3 41.32 5.49 1.37
N ASP A 4 42.15 6.30 2.03
CA ASP A 4 42.35 6.25 3.47
C ASP A 4 41.10 6.68 4.23
N MET A 5 40.40 7.69 3.72
CA MET A 5 39.09 8.11 4.25
C MET A 5 38.03 7.03 4.08
N LEU A 6 37.98 6.35 2.93
CA LEU A 6 37.05 5.25 2.71
C LEU A 6 37.32 4.08 3.66
N THR A 7 38.59 3.71 3.86
CA THR A 7 38.97 2.66 4.82
C THR A 7 38.54 3.03 6.24
N PHE A 8 38.79 4.27 6.67
CA PHE A 8 38.38 4.75 7.98
C PHE A 8 36.85 4.71 8.17
N VAL A 9 36.09 5.21 7.20
CA VAL A 9 34.62 5.21 7.26
C VAL A 9 34.05 3.80 7.24
N ASN A 10 34.64 2.88 6.47
CA ASN A 10 34.23 1.47 6.42
C ASN A 10 34.52 0.71 7.72
N GLN A 11 35.55 1.11 8.47
CA GLN A 11 35.90 0.49 9.76
C GLN A 11 35.22 1.16 10.96
N CYS A 12 34.66 2.35 10.80
CA CYS A 12 34.01 3.09 11.87
C CYS A 12 32.62 2.53 12.20
N ASP A 13 32.50 1.82 13.33
CA ASP A 13 31.25 1.21 13.83
C ASP A 13 30.08 2.20 13.91
N ARG A 14 30.32 3.41 14.41
CA ARG A 14 29.29 4.46 14.51
C ARG A 14 28.78 4.91 13.15
N CYS A 15 29.67 5.02 12.15
CA CYS A 15 29.28 5.38 10.79
C CYS A 15 28.45 4.26 10.14
N GLN A 16 28.89 3.01 10.27
CA GLN A 16 28.18 1.85 9.70
C GLN A 16 26.79 1.63 10.32
N LYS A 17 26.61 1.87 11.62
CA LYS A 17 25.30 1.72 12.29
C LYS A 17 24.32 2.88 12.02
N THR A 18 24.83 4.08 11.76
CA THR A 18 23.99 5.28 11.62
C THR A 18 23.62 5.55 10.15
N LYS A 19 24.48 5.17 9.21
CA LYS A 19 24.21 5.35 7.78
C LYS A 19 23.41 4.16 7.26
N ALA A 20 22.27 4.46 6.63
CA ALA A 20 21.51 3.44 5.93
C ALA A 20 22.28 2.98 4.68
N ASP A 21 22.34 1.66 4.50
CA ASP A 21 22.89 1.06 3.29
C ASP A 21 22.18 1.61 2.05
N GLN A 22 22.96 2.18 1.14
CA GLN A 22 22.46 2.69 -0.13
C GLN A 22 22.36 1.59 -1.20
N ILE A 23 22.80 0.37 -0.87
CA ILE A 23 22.69 -0.79 -1.75
C ILE A 23 21.23 -1.19 -1.76
N LYS A 24 20.50 -0.73 -2.78
CA LYS A 24 19.18 -1.27 -3.06
C LYS A 24 19.35 -2.75 -3.36
N PRO A 25 18.68 -3.68 -2.63
CA PRO A 25 18.68 -5.07 -3.03
C PRO A 25 18.17 -5.14 -4.48
N ALA A 26 18.89 -5.87 -5.32
CA ALA A 26 18.44 -6.18 -6.67
C ALA A 26 17.25 -7.13 -6.56
N VAL A 27 16.06 -6.57 -6.28
CA VAL A 27 14.82 -7.33 -6.24
C VAL A 27 14.34 -7.45 -7.68
N MET A 28 14.32 -8.68 -8.19
CA MET A 28 13.60 -9.00 -9.41
C MET A 28 12.11 -8.84 -9.11
N MET A 29 11.51 -7.75 -9.57
CA MET A 29 10.06 -7.58 -9.53
C MET A 29 9.45 -8.54 -10.55
N ASP A 30 8.89 -9.66 -10.09
CA ASP A 30 8.10 -10.53 -10.96
C ASP A 30 6.78 -9.82 -11.30
N PRO A 31 6.52 -9.49 -12.58
CA PRO A 31 5.25 -8.90 -12.97
C PRO A 31 4.11 -9.88 -12.65
N ARG A 32 3.20 -9.49 -11.75
CA ARG A 32 2.02 -10.29 -11.45
C ARG A 32 1.24 -10.55 -12.74
N ARG A 33 1.14 -11.83 -13.12
CA ARG A 33 0.25 -12.27 -14.20
C ARG A 33 -1.19 -12.19 -13.70
N LEU A 34 -1.95 -11.25 -14.25
CA LEU A 34 -3.36 -11.04 -13.90
C LEU A 34 -4.23 -11.81 -14.88
N ALA A 35 -5.09 -12.69 -14.38
CA ALA A 35 -5.84 -13.64 -15.20
C ALA A 35 -7.01 -13.01 -15.97
N GLY A 36 -7.52 -11.86 -15.53
CA GLY A 36 -8.64 -11.16 -16.16
C GLY A 36 -9.28 -10.13 -15.21
N PRO A 37 -10.34 -9.43 -15.65
CA PRO A 37 -11.08 -8.48 -14.83
C PRO A 37 -11.58 -9.11 -13.54
N TRP A 38 -11.39 -8.42 -12.42
CA TRP A 38 -11.79 -8.83 -11.06
C TRP A 38 -11.19 -10.13 -10.53
N ALA A 39 -10.26 -10.77 -11.27
CA ALA A 39 -9.54 -11.96 -10.80
C ALA A 39 -8.59 -11.63 -9.65
N THR A 40 -8.10 -10.39 -9.57
CA THR A 40 -7.31 -9.90 -8.44
C THR A 40 -7.60 -8.42 -8.23
N ALA A 41 -8.02 -8.08 -7.02
CA ALA A 41 -8.25 -6.69 -6.63
C ALA A 41 -7.28 -6.27 -5.51
N SER A 42 -6.90 -5.00 -5.51
CA SER A 42 -6.25 -4.35 -4.38
C SER A 42 -7.31 -3.55 -3.63
N ALA A 43 -7.31 -3.64 -2.31
CA ALA A 43 -8.19 -2.87 -1.46
C ALA A 43 -7.37 -2.10 -0.44
N ASP A 44 -7.75 -0.85 -0.19
CA ASP A 44 -7.12 0.01 0.81
C ASP A 44 -8.18 0.88 1.52
N ILE A 45 -7.84 1.35 2.71
CA ILE A 45 -8.72 2.19 3.52
C ILE A 45 -8.03 3.51 3.81
N VAL A 46 -8.68 4.60 3.40
CA VAL A 46 -8.28 5.94 3.75
C VAL A 46 -9.04 6.38 5.00
N GLY A 47 -8.31 6.70 6.07
CA GLY A 47 -8.87 7.37 7.23
C GLY A 47 -8.09 7.12 8.53
N PRO A 48 -8.55 7.71 9.65
CA PRO A 48 -9.76 8.53 9.76
C PRO A 48 -9.61 9.91 9.11
N LEU A 49 -10.61 10.30 8.32
CA LEU A 49 -10.78 11.64 7.75
C LEU A 49 -11.66 12.51 8.67
N THR A 50 -11.70 13.81 8.38
CA THR A 50 -12.67 14.72 8.98
C THR A 50 -14.09 14.19 8.80
N ARG A 51 -14.81 14.11 9.91
CA ARG A 51 -16.15 13.53 9.95
C ARG A 51 -17.10 14.37 9.10
N SER A 52 -17.69 13.75 8.08
CA SER A 52 -18.77 14.37 7.32
C SER A 52 -20.02 14.60 8.18
N SER A 53 -20.91 15.48 7.75
CA SER A 53 -22.22 15.70 8.38
C SER A 53 -23.04 14.41 8.55
N ALA A 54 -22.91 13.48 7.59
CA ALA A 54 -23.57 12.18 7.63
C ALA A 54 -22.80 11.11 8.44
N GLY A 55 -21.71 11.49 9.11
CA GLY A 55 -20.97 10.65 10.06
C GLY A 55 -19.93 9.70 9.46
N PHE A 56 -19.63 9.82 8.16
CA PHE A 56 -18.58 9.02 7.50
C PHE A 56 -17.20 9.62 7.76
N CYS A 57 -16.24 8.74 8.07
CA CYS A 57 -14.86 9.11 8.41
C CYS A 57 -13.83 8.28 7.62
N TYR A 58 -14.25 7.31 6.83
CA TYR A 58 -13.35 6.41 6.12
C TYR A 58 -13.81 6.21 4.68
N ILE A 59 -12.88 5.89 3.81
CA ILE A 59 -13.13 5.54 2.42
C ILE A 59 -12.44 4.20 2.16
N LEU A 60 -13.21 3.19 1.77
CA LEU A 60 -12.70 1.94 1.21
C LEU A 60 -12.52 2.15 -0.29
N VAL A 61 -11.31 1.97 -0.77
CA VAL A 61 -10.95 2.02 -2.19
C VAL A 61 -10.64 0.59 -2.63
N MET A 62 -11.26 0.16 -3.72
CA MET A 62 -10.95 -1.12 -4.34
C MET A 62 -10.60 -0.90 -5.80
N GLN A 63 -9.51 -1.51 -6.24
CA GLN A 63 -9.04 -1.43 -7.60
C GLN A 63 -8.94 -2.82 -8.19
N ASP A 64 -9.62 -3.07 -9.30
CA ASP A 64 -9.33 -4.23 -10.15
C ASP A 64 -7.93 -4.06 -10.75
N LEU A 65 -7.03 -4.99 -10.45
CA LEU A 65 -5.65 -4.87 -10.91
C LEU A 65 -5.54 -5.05 -12.42
N TYR A 66 -6.47 -5.73 -13.07
CA TYR A 66 -6.44 -6.01 -14.51
C TYR A 66 -6.89 -4.80 -15.32
N THR A 67 -8.13 -4.36 -15.13
CA THR A 67 -8.70 -3.21 -15.86
C THR A 67 -8.26 -1.85 -15.31
N LYS A 68 -7.65 -1.84 -14.11
CA LYS A 68 -7.38 -0.63 -13.32
C LYS A 68 -8.63 0.13 -12.88
N TRP A 69 -9.81 -0.47 -13.01
CA TRP A 69 -11.08 0.11 -12.58
C TRP A 69 -11.11 0.29 -11.06
N VAL A 70 -11.61 1.43 -10.60
CA VAL A 70 -11.65 1.79 -9.18
C VAL A 70 -13.09 1.96 -8.72
N GLU A 71 -13.39 1.32 -7.60
CA GLU A 71 -14.64 1.43 -6.87
C GLU A 71 -14.39 1.98 -5.48
N VAL A 72 -15.32 2.82 -5.01
CA VAL A 72 -15.14 3.58 -3.76
C VAL A 72 -16.38 3.51 -2.89
N CYS A 73 -16.18 3.15 -1.62
CA CYS A 73 -17.22 3.08 -0.61
C CYS A 73 -16.93 3.98 0.58
N ARG A 74 -17.91 4.78 0.99
CA ARG A 74 -17.83 5.56 2.23
C ARG A 74 -18.17 4.69 3.45
N LEU A 75 -17.37 4.78 4.50
CA LEU A 75 -17.52 4.03 5.74
C LEU A 75 -17.57 4.97 6.97
N ARG A 76 -18.47 4.67 7.92
CA ARG A 76 -18.50 5.36 9.23
C ARG A 76 -17.42 4.84 10.17
N GLN A 77 -17.09 3.56 10.05
CA GLN A 77 -16.04 2.87 10.79
C GLN A 77 -15.39 1.82 9.89
N ALA A 78 -14.06 1.66 10.00
CA ALA A 78 -13.30 0.66 9.26
C ALA A 78 -13.35 -0.73 9.95
N THR A 79 -14.55 -1.30 10.08
CA THR A 79 -14.72 -2.65 10.65
C THR A 79 -14.87 -3.70 9.55
N GLY A 80 -14.38 -4.91 9.80
CA GLY A 80 -14.46 -6.02 8.83
C GLY A 80 -15.89 -6.30 8.34
N LYS A 81 -16.89 -6.18 9.22
CA LYS A 81 -18.31 -6.31 8.85
C LYS A 81 -18.73 -5.26 7.81
N LYS A 82 -18.40 -3.99 8.04
CA LYS A 82 -18.77 -2.90 7.14
C LYS A 82 -18.01 -2.95 5.82
N ILE A 83 -16.75 -3.35 5.85
CA ILE A 83 -15.95 -3.58 4.64
C ILE A 83 -16.59 -4.68 3.80
N ARG A 84 -16.90 -5.85 4.40
CA ARG A 84 -17.55 -6.96 3.68
C ARG A 84 -18.88 -6.52 3.04
N GLU A 85 -19.75 -5.86 3.79
CA GLU A 85 -21.03 -5.33 3.28
C GLU A 85 -20.80 -4.40 2.07
N CYS A 86 -19.77 -3.55 2.09
CA CYS A 86 -19.43 -2.69 0.96
C CYS A 86 -18.92 -3.48 -0.25
N ILE A 87 -18.07 -4.49 -0.04
CA ILE A 87 -17.54 -5.33 -1.11
C ILE A 87 -18.66 -6.09 -1.82
N GLU A 88 -19.54 -6.73 -1.05
CA GLU A 88 -20.72 -7.46 -1.55
C GLU A 88 -21.60 -6.58 -2.44
N ASN A 89 -21.90 -5.37 -1.99
CA ASN A 89 -22.78 -4.45 -2.71
C ASN A 89 -22.16 -3.85 -3.97
N VAL A 90 -20.83 -3.74 -4.06
CA VAL A 90 -20.18 -3.03 -5.17
C VAL A 90 -19.61 -3.96 -6.22
N ILE A 91 -19.13 -5.14 -5.84
CA ILE A 91 -18.52 -6.10 -6.77
C ILE A 91 -19.50 -7.21 -7.16
N PHE A 92 -20.21 -7.80 -6.18
CA PHE A 92 -20.95 -9.05 -6.41
C PHE A 92 -22.42 -8.83 -6.78
N ASN A 93 -23.08 -7.82 -6.22
CA ASN A 93 -24.51 -7.55 -6.43
C ASN A 93 -24.79 -6.47 -7.49
N ARG A 94 -23.91 -6.33 -8.48
CA ARG A 94 -24.15 -5.46 -9.63
C ARG A 94 -25.10 -6.07 -10.64
#